data_AF-A0A1H1B128-F1
#
_entry.id   AF-A0A1H1B128-F1
#
_cell.length_a   1.000
_cell.length_b   1.000
_cell.length_c   1.000
_cell.angle_alpha   90.00
_cell.angle_beta   90.00
_cell.angle_gamma   90.00
#
_symmetry.space_group_name_H-M   'P 1'
#
loop_
_entity.id
_entity.type
_entity.pdbx_description
1 polymer ?
#
loop_
_entity_poly.entity_id
_entity_poly.type
_entity_poly.pdbx_seq_one_letter_code
_entity_poly.pdbx_strand_id
1 'polypeptide(L)'
;MSAAGGRAVPDMQAAGMRMLPLGRDAVLFEAGDLAGVMALHARLAAAVPPGVVDVVPAAETVLVRFDRARLTSDTVRAWVSAAAAGAAPAADALTPAVLPVRYDGTDLDDVASILGTSPEALVARHAATAWTVAFTGFAPGFGYLVGAGWDLNVPRLPSPRAQVPAGAVGLAGAFSGAYPRESPGGWRLIGTTDAVLFDPDGTRPALLAPGTPVRFLPARSRSVSRSPGPAPTSSPTLPPVSPAGHHAPRGIRIVEPGARATLQDGGRPGRAAEGIAVSGAADRDAWALANRLLGNRAGAAAIEVVLGGLRAVAERDLAVVVTGGWAPVVIDGRPGDPFVVHAWPAGTELRLDGMLAGARAYLAVRGGWDAAPVVGSRSTDTLSGLGPAPLRAGDVVAVGEEIATDPPALPLHPWGLPDVGTDAAPLDVPFVPGPRDDWLTGTARRALAGETWTVSAAADRIGVRLEGPSLERSRSDELASEGMVPGAIQVPPSGLPVVFGVDGPVTGGYPVVGVVTAAGLGRLAQARPGDRVRLRPVASSAH
;
A
#
# COMPACT_ATOMS: atom_id res chain seq x y z
N MET A 1 -28.64 12.54 33.54
CA MET A 1 -28.31 11.12 33.81
C MET A 1 -28.70 10.34 32.56
N SER A 2 -27.84 9.77 31.73
CA SER A 2 -26.56 9.09 31.96
C SER A 2 -25.48 9.59 30.98
N ALA A 3 -24.28 9.81 31.49
CA ALA A 3 -23.10 10.19 30.73
C ALA A 3 -22.48 8.92 30.12
N ALA A 4 -22.55 8.78 28.79
CA ALA A 4 -21.74 7.81 28.07
C ALA A 4 -20.31 8.35 27.97
N GLY A 5 -19.51 8.07 29.00
CA GLY A 5 -18.07 8.30 28.97
C GLY A 5 -17.45 7.49 27.83
N GLY A 6 -16.79 8.17 26.89
CA GLY A 6 -15.92 7.54 25.90
C GLY A 6 -14.82 6.78 26.64
N ARG A 7 -14.97 5.46 26.73
CA ARG A 7 -14.02 4.58 27.39
C ARG A 7 -12.82 4.46 26.45
N ALA A 8 -11.66 4.96 26.88
CA ALA A 8 -10.39 4.66 26.22
C ALA A 8 -10.30 3.15 26.00
N VAL A 9 -9.79 2.73 24.84
CA VAL A 9 -9.55 1.31 24.56
C VAL A 9 -8.59 0.80 25.64
N PRO A 10 -8.95 -0.24 26.42
CA PRO A 10 -8.12 -0.66 27.54
C PRO A 10 -6.77 -1.19 27.03
N ASP A 11 -5.68 -0.64 27.57
CA ASP A 11 -4.33 -1.15 27.39
C ASP A 11 -4.29 -2.60 27.89
N MET A 12 -3.99 -3.52 26.99
CA MET A 12 -3.86 -4.92 27.31
C MET A 12 -2.39 -5.33 27.23
N GLN A 13 -1.91 -6.12 28.19
CA GLN A 13 -0.51 -6.51 28.27
C GLN A 13 -0.27 -7.90 27.67
N ALA A 14 0.85 -8.05 26.95
CA ALA A 14 1.37 -9.30 26.41
C ALA A 14 2.85 -9.43 26.83
N ALA A 15 3.16 -10.26 27.82
CA ALA A 15 4.53 -10.42 28.36
C ALA A 15 5.24 -9.09 28.71
N GLY A 16 4.51 -8.10 29.25
CA GLY A 16 5.04 -6.76 29.57
C GLY A 16 5.01 -5.75 28.42
N MET A 17 4.68 -6.18 27.19
CA MET A 17 4.46 -5.30 26.05
C MET A 17 3.03 -4.78 26.02
N ARG A 18 2.83 -3.55 25.54
CA ARG A 18 1.50 -2.98 25.34
C ARG A 18 0.92 -3.45 24.00
N MET A 19 -0.29 -4.00 24.06
CA MET A 19 -1.07 -4.44 22.90
C MET A 19 -2.16 -3.42 22.59
N LEU A 20 -2.13 -2.87 21.38
CA LEU A 20 -3.02 -1.81 20.92
C LEU A 20 -3.83 -2.32 19.72
N PRO A 21 -5.16 -2.45 19.81
CA PRO A 21 -5.99 -2.78 18.66
C PRO A 21 -5.85 -1.72 17.56
N LEU A 22 -5.59 -2.16 16.33
CA LEU A 22 -5.56 -1.31 15.14
C LEU A 22 -6.70 -1.76 14.22
N GLY A 23 -7.90 -1.26 14.48
CA GLY A 23 -9.09 -1.68 13.76
C GLY A 23 -9.63 -3.04 14.21
N ARG A 24 -10.06 -3.86 13.24
CA ARG A 24 -10.76 -5.14 13.49
C ARG A 24 -9.88 -6.36 13.25
N ASP A 25 -8.96 -6.27 12.30
CA ASP A 25 -8.15 -7.35 11.73
C ASP A 25 -6.65 -7.15 11.96
N ALA A 26 -6.27 -6.22 12.85
CA ALA A 26 -4.88 -5.96 13.17
C ALA A 26 -4.65 -5.51 14.60
N VAL A 27 -3.44 -5.76 15.09
CA VAL A 27 -2.98 -5.43 16.44
C VAL A 27 -1.54 -4.94 16.38
N LEU A 28 -1.27 -3.84 17.07
CA LEU A 28 0.06 -3.28 17.23
C LEU A 28 0.64 -3.68 18.60
N PHE A 29 1.87 -4.16 18.62
CA PHE A 29 2.60 -4.51 19.85
C PHE A 29 3.77 -3.55 20.03
N GLU A 30 3.81 -2.82 21.14
CA GLU A 30 4.93 -1.95 21.50
C GLU A 30 6.03 -2.77 22.18
N ALA A 31 7.18 -2.87 21.53
CA ALA A 31 8.32 -3.66 21.99
C ALA A 31 9.39 -2.84 22.72
N GLY A 32 9.08 -1.59 23.08
CA GLY A 32 9.91 -0.69 23.88
C GLY A 32 10.96 0.06 23.06
N ASP A 33 11.81 -0.66 22.35
CA ASP A 33 12.84 -0.08 21.48
C ASP A 33 13.06 -0.92 20.21
N LEU A 34 13.92 -0.42 19.32
CA LEU A 34 14.20 -1.06 18.04
C LEU A 34 14.84 -2.45 18.19
N ALA A 35 15.67 -2.66 19.23
CA ALA A 35 16.28 -3.96 19.48
C ALA A 35 15.22 -5.00 19.91
N GLY A 36 14.28 -4.58 20.77
CA GLY A 36 13.11 -5.35 21.16
C GLY A 36 12.23 -5.70 19.96
N VAL A 37 11.97 -4.74 19.06
CA VAL A 37 11.23 -4.98 17.80
C VAL A 37 11.92 -6.04 16.96
N MET A 38 13.22 -5.89 16.69
CA MET A 38 13.96 -6.81 15.84
C MET A 38 13.98 -8.23 16.44
N ALA A 39 14.19 -8.35 17.75
CA ALA A 39 14.18 -9.63 18.45
C ALA A 39 12.78 -10.28 18.46
N LEU A 40 11.71 -9.50 18.64
CA LEU A 40 10.35 -9.99 18.57
C LEU A 40 10.00 -10.45 17.15
N HIS A 41 10.28 -9.63 16.15
CA HIS A 41 10.02 -9.95 14.74
C HIS A 41 10.71 -11.25 14.32
N ALA A 42 11.99 -11.43 14.66
CA ALA A 42 12.72 -12.67 14.36
C ALA A 42 12.06 -13.91 14.98
N ARG A 43 11.55 -13.81 16.22
CA ARG A 43 10.85 -14.91 16.90
C ARG A 43 9.48 -15.20 16.30
N LEU A 44 8.74 -14.16 15.88
CA LEU A 44 7.45 -14.33 15.20
C LEU A 44 7.62 -14.95 13.81
N ALA A 45 8.62 -14.50 13.05
CA ALA A 45 8.90 -15.00 11.71
C ALA A 45 9.27 -16.49 11.68
N ALA A 46 9.83 -17.03 12.77
CA ALA A 46 10.21 -18.44 12.87
C ALA A 46 9.01 -19.41 12.83
N ALA A 47 7.83 -18.98 13.29
CA ALA A 47 6.63 -19.83 13.34
C ALA A 47 5.36 -18.97 13.26
N VAL A 48 4.98 -18.61 12.03
CA VAL A 48 3.77 -17.84 11.75
C VAL A 48 2.55 -18.78 11.67
N PRO A 49 1.51 -18.62 12.51
CA PRO A 49 0.35 -19.49 12.49
C PRO A 49 -0.55 -19.23 11.26
N PRO A 50 -1.26 -20.25 10.74
CA PRO A 50 -2.23 -20.07 9.67
C PRO A 50 -3.27 -19.01 10.02
N GLY A 51 -3.49 -18.05 9.12
CA GLY A 51 -4.42 -16.95 9.31
C GLY A 51 -3.77 -15.63 9.71
N VAL A 52 -2.48 -15.61 10.10
CA VAL A 52 -1.71 -14.36 10.10
C VAL A 52 -1.42 -13.96 8.66
N VAL A 53 -1.74 -12.71 8.33
CA VAL A 53 -1.60 -12.14 7.00
C VAL A 53 -0.25 -11.43 6.86
N ASP A 54 0.10 -10.57 7.81
CA ASP A 54 1.33 -9.77 7.79
C ASP A 54 1.90 -9.62 9.21
N VAL A 55 3.22 -9.57 9.32
CA VAL A 55 3.97 -9.21 10.53
C VAL A 55 4.93 -8.09 10.14
N VAL A 56 4.62 -6.84 10.51
CA VAL A 56 5.35 -5.65 10.04
C VAL A 56 6.10 -5.04 11.22
N PRO A 57 7.44 -5.18 11.27
CA PRO A 57 8.25 -4.43 12.23
C PRO A 57 8.31 -2.96 11.82
N ALA A 58 8.44 -2.08 12.80
CA ALA A 58 8.64 -0.65 12.60
C ALA A 58 9.66 -0.12 13.63
N ALA A 59 9.61 1.16 13.99
CA ALA A 59 10.64 1.74 14.87
C ALA A 59 10.58 1.18 16.31
N GLU A 60 9.38 1.15 16.90
CA GLU A 60 9.14 0.70 18.29
C GLU A 60 8.03 -0.36 18.39
N THR A 61 7.44 -0.71 17.24
CA THR A 61 6.26 -1.57 17.18
C THR A 61 6.39 -2.72 16.20
N VAL A 62 5.65 -3.80 16.47
CA VAL A 62 5.36 -4.86 15.51
C VAL A 62 3.85 -4.91 15.28
N LEU A 63 3.41 -4.67 14.05
CA LEU A 63 2.02 -4.86 13.63
C LEU A 63 1.81 -6.32 13.22
N VAL A 64 0.73 -6.93 13.71
CA VAL A 64 0.24 -8.22 13.23
C VAL A 64 -1.14 -8.03 12.60
N ARG A 65 -1.27 -8.36 11.31
CA ARG A 65 -2.56 -8.45 10.61
C ARG A 65 -3.00 -9.90 10.51
N PHE A 66 -4.30 -10.16 10.60
CA PHE A 66 -4.83 -11.53 10.58
C PHE A 66 -6.23 -11.62 9.97
N ASP A 67 -6.54 -12.79 9.42
CA ASP A 67 -7.86 -13.14 8.93
C ASP A 67 -8.78 -13.47 10.12
N ARG A 68 -9.79 -12.63 10.33
CA ARG A 68 -10.79 -12.80 11.41
C ARG A 68 -11.67 -14.04 11.25
N ALA A 69 -11.75 -14.63 10.05
CA ALA A 69 -12.45 -15.89 9.87
C ALA A 69 -11.65 -17.08 10.45
N ARG A 70 -10.35 -16.90 10.70
CA ARG A 70 -9.44 -17.94 11.18
C ARG A 70 -8.89 -17.69 12.58
N LEU A 71 -8.62 -16.43 12.93
CA LEU A 71 -7.97 -16.05 14.17
C LEU A 71 -8.73 -14.94 14.92
N THR A 72 -8.60 -14.96 16.24
CA THR A 72 -9.05 -13.88 17.13
C THR A 72 -7.86 -13.07 17.65
N SER A 73 -8.10 -11.84 18.08
CA SER A 73 -7.07 -10.99 18.71
C SER A 73 -6.44 -11.65 19.94
N ASP A 74 -7.20 -12.45 20.70
CA ASP A 74 -6.68 -13.18 21.86
C ASP A 74 -5.74 -14.31 21.45
N THR A 75 -6.04 -15.00 20.35
CA THR A 75 -5.16 -16.04 19.79
C THR A 75 -3.84 -15.43 19.32
N VAL A 76 -3.92 -14.28 18.62
CA VAL A 76 -2.75 -13.52 18.19
C VAL A 76 -1.92 -13.06 19.38
N ARG A 77 -2.56 -12.56 20.44
CA ARG A 77 -1.87 -12.18 21.67
C ARG A 77 -1.14 -13.34 22.32
N ALA A 78 -1.80 -14.49 22.46
CA ALA A 78 -1.21 -15.67 23.09
C ALA A 78 0.04 -16.11 22.32
N TRP A 79 -0.04 -16.14 20.99
CA TRP A 79 1.09 -16.42 20.12
C TRP A 79 2.23 -15.41 20.29
N VAL A 80 1.94 -14.11 20.25
CA VAL A 80 2.97 -13.07 20.42
C VAL A 80 3.61 -13.11 21.80
N SER A 81 2.82 -13.36 22.85
CA SER A 81 3.33 -13.50 24.23
C SER A 81 4.25 -14.72 24.35
N ALA A 82 3.89 -15.85 23.75
CA ALA A 82 4.71 -17.04 23.72
C ALA A 82 6.03 -16.80 22.96
N ALA A 83 5.98 -16.14 21.81
CA ALA A 83 7.17 -15.74 21.06
C ALA A 83 8.05 -14.78 21.86
N ALA A 84 7.46 -13.83 22.59
CA ALA A 84 8.19 -12.87 23.42
C ALA A 84 8.87 -13.49 24.65
N ALA A 85 8.35 -14.60 25.17
CA ALA A 85 8.97 -15.38 26.25
C ALA A 85 9.97 -16.44 25.73
N GLY A 86 9.89 -16.79 24.45
CA GLY A 86 10.75 -17.79 23.82
C GLY A 86 12.20 -17.31 23.67
N ALA A 87 13.12 -18.28 23.62
CA ALA A 87 14.51 -18.01 23.26
C ALA A 87 14.58 -17.40 21.86
N ALA A 88 15.59 -16.55 21.64
CA ALA A 88 15.90 -16.10 20.29
C ALA A 88 16.14 -17.33 19.40
N PRO A 89 15.62 -17.37 18.16
CA PRO A 89 15.98 -18.43 17.23
C PRO A 89 17.50 -18.46 17.11
N ALA A 90 18.06 -19.67 16.96
CA ALA A 90 19.46 -19.79 16.59
C ALA A 90 19.69 -18.91 15.35
N ALA A 91 20.74 -18.09 15.38
CA ALA A 91 21.12 -17.34 14.21
C ALA A 91 21.57 -18.34 13.15
N ASP A 92 20.63 -18.82 12.33
CA ASP A 92 20.99 -19.39 11.05
C ASP A 92 21.84 -18.33 10.34
N ALA A 93 23.00 -18.73 9.82
CA ALA A 93 23.91 -17.84 9.13
C ALA A 93 23.25 -17.37 7.82
N LEU A 94 22.33 -16.40 7.94
CA LEU A 94 21.73 -15.73 6.81
C LEU A 94 22.88 -15.14 6.00
N THR A 95 22.93 -15.49 4.73
CA THR A 95 23.94 -14.95 3.81
C THR A 95 23.71 -13.43 3.69
N PRO A 96 24.70 -12.59 4.04
CA PRO A 96 24.52 -11.14 3.96
C PRO A 96 24.25 -10.67 2.54
N ALA A 97 23.31 -9.74 2.38
CA ALA A 97 23.17 -8.98 1.15
C ALA A 97 24.41 -8.08 0.99
N VAL A 98 25.14 -8.24 -0.11
CA VAL A 98 26.34 -7.44 -0.40
C VAL A 98 25.96 -6.33 -1.37
N LEU A 99 26.15 -5.09 -0.96
CA LEU A 99 25.88 -3.89 -1.78
C LEU A 99 27.22 -3.27 -2.16
N PRO A 100 27.68 -3.40 -3.41
CA PRO A 100 28.83 -2.64 -3.90
C PRO A 100 28.49 -1.15 -3.92
N VAL A 101 29.30 -0.32 -3.27
CA VAL A 101 29.07 1.13 -3.16
C VAL A 101 30.26 1.90 -3.71
N ARG A 102 29.99 2.80 -4.66
CA ARG A 102 30.89 3.91 -4.95
C ARG A 102 30.59 5.01 -3.94
N TYR A 103 31.54 5.39 -3.11
CA TYR A 103 31.35 6.47 -2.13
C TYR A 103 31.57 7.84 -2.79
N ASP A 104 30.66 8.17 -3.71
CA ASP A 104 30.63 9.37 -4.54
C ASP A 104 29.47 10.32 -4.16
N GLY A 105 28.88 10.11 -2.98
CA GLY A 105 27.71 10.85 -2.53
C GLY A 105 28.01 12.32 -2.29
N THR A 106 27.08 13.19 -2.68
CA THR A 106 27.24 14.64 -2.62
C THR A 106 27.40 15.20 -1.21
N ASP A 107 26.98 14.45 -0.18
CA ASP A 107 27.03 14.87 1.22
C ASP A 107 28.16 14.19 2.00
N LEU A 108 29.01 13.38 1.36
CA LEU A 108 30.02 12.59 2.07
C LEU A 108 30.98 13.46 2.89
N ASP A 109 31.51 14.52 2.27
CA ASP A 109 32.45 15.45 2.92
C ASP A 109 31.76 16.24 4.05
N ASP A 110 30.53 16.71 3.81
CA ASP A 110 29.74 17.43 4.80
C ASP A 110 29.43 16.55 6.02
N VAL A 111 29.04 15.30 5.81
CA VAL A 111 28.78 14.35 6.89
C VAL A 111 30.06 14.07 7.68
N ALA A 112 31.18 13.85 7.00
CA ALA A 112 32.47 13.66 7.67
C ALA A 112 32.83 14.86 8.54
N SER A 113 32.66 16.08 8.02
CA SER A 113 32.89 17.33 8.77
C SER A 113 31.97 17.46 9.98
N ILE A 114 30.67 17.17 9.84
CA ILE A 114 29.68 17.22 10.95
C ILE A 114 30.09 16.25 12.08
N LEU A 115 30.63 15.10 11.70
CA LEU A 115 31.06 14.05 12.63
C LEU A 115 32.49 14.24 13.15
N GLY A 116 33.20 15.29 12.71
CA GLY A 116 34.59 15.55 13.12
C GLY A 116 35.58 14.48 12.65
N THR A 117 35.34 13.86 11.49
CA THR A 117 36.18 12.80 10.92
C THR A 117 36.54 13.09 9.46
N SER A 118 37.39 12.25 8.85
CA SER A 118 37.70 12.35 7.42
C SER A 118 36.69 11.54 6.58
N PRO A 119 36.46 11.90 5.31
CA PRO A 119 35.64 11.10 4.40
C PRO A 119 36.11 9.63 4.35
N GLU A 120 37.42 9.39 4.27
CA GLU A 120 37.99 8.03 4.21
C GLU A 120 37.71 7.24 5.49
N ALA A 121 37.80 7.88 6.65
CA ALA A 121 37.50 7.25 7.94
C ALA A 121 36.01 6.93 8.07
N LEU A 122 35.12 7.82 7.60
CA LEU A 122 33.68 7.57 7.54
C LEU A 122 33.34 6.41 6.60
N VAL A 123 33.93 6.37 5.41
CA VAL A 123 33.77 5.28 4.44
C VAL A 123 34.23 3.94 5.03
N ALA A 124 35.43 3.92 5.61
CA ALA A 124 35.99 2.72 6.24
C ALA A 124 35.09 2.22 7.38
N ARG A 125 34.58 3.13 8.21
CA ARG A 125 33.64 2.79 9.28
C ARG A 125 32.33 2.23 8.73
N HIS A 126 31.70 2.91 7.77
CA HIS A 126 30.44 2.48 7.16
C HIS A 126 30.55 1.08 6.52
N ALA A 127 31.66 0.81 5.82
CA ALA A 127 31.93 -0.47 5.19
C ALA A 127 32.24 -1.60 6.18
N ALA A 128 32.90 -1.28 7.29
CA ALA A 128 33.26 -2.26 8.32
C ALA A 128 32.09 -2.62 9.26
N THR A 129 31.09 -1.74 9.37
CA THR A 129 29.91 -1.98 10.19
C THR A 129 29.10 -3.17 9.66
N ALA A 130 28.73 -4.08 10.56
CA ALA A 130 27.78 -5.14 10.28
C ALA A 130 26.35 -4.57 10.37
N TRP A 131 25.72 -4.38 9.23
CA TRP A 131 24.38 -3.82 9.14
C TRP A 131 23.32 -4.91 9.15
N THR A 132 22.14 -4.59 9.69
CA THR A 132 20.95 -5.43 9.63
C THR A 132 19.75 -4.55 9.29
N VAL A 133 18.88 -5.02 8.39
CA VAL A 133 17.62 -4.32 8.11
C VAL A 133 16.71 -4.41 9.33
N ALA A 134 16.38 -3.27 9.94
CA ALA A 134 15.51 -3.23 11.12
C ALA A 134 14.03 -3.32 10.73
N PHE A 135 13.61 -2.50 9.76
CA PHE A 135 12.27 -2.49 9.19
C PHE A 135 12.27 -1.87 7.78
N THR A 136 11.13 -1.97 7.09
CA THR A 136 10.84 -1.28 5.83
C THR A 136 9.62 -0.39 6.00
N GLY A 137 9.34 0.53 5.07
CA GLY A 137 8.09 1.29 5.17
C GLY A 137 7.97 2.62 4.43
N PHE A 138 9.06 3.08 3.78
CA PHE A 138 9.06 4.30 2.95
C PHE A 138 8.62 4.03 1.50
N ALA A 139 9.16 2.97 0.91
CA ALA A 139 8.87 2.51 -0.44
C ALA A 139 9.16 1.00 -0.51
N PRO A 140 8.58 0.27 -1.49
CA PRO A 140 8.93 -1.12 -1.73
C PRO A 140 10.45 -1.32 -1.85
N GLY A 141 11.01 -2.19 -1.02
CA GLY A 141 12.43 -2.50 -0.98
C GLY A 141 13.34 -1.47 -0.27
N PHE A 142 12.80 -0.39 0.30
CA PHE A 142 13.60 0.52 1.13
C PHE A 142 13.73 -0.05 2.56
N GLY A 143 14.93 -0.51 2.91
CA GLY A 143 15.25 -0.99 4.25
C GLY A 143 15.96 0.07 5.10
N TYR A 144 15.53 0.25 6.34
CA TYR A 144 16.23 1.04 7.35
C TYR A 144 17.26 0.13 8.02
N LEU A 145 18.55 0.39 7.81
CA LEU A 145 19.62 -0.45 8.34
C LEU A 145 20.19 0.11 9.63
N VAL A 146 20.41 -0.77 10.60
CA VAL A 146 21.13 -0.46 11.85
C VAL A 146 22.40 -1.29 11.96
N GLY A 147 23.43 -0.70 12.55
CA GLY A 147 24.75 -1.30 12.63
C GLY A 147 25.17 -1.61 14.06
N ALA A 148 25.68 -2.81 14.31
CA ALA A 148 26.34 -3.08 15.59
C ALA A 148 27.57 -2.18 15.75
N GLY A 149 27.63 -1.39 16.83
CA GLY A 149 28.70 -0.41 17.06
C GLY A 149 28.61 0.88 16.22
N TRP A 150 27.49 1.10 15.53
CA TRP A 150 27.18 2.38 14.90
C TRP A 150 26.46 3.29 15.91
N ASP A 151 27.22 4.19 16.53
CA ASP A 151 26.73 5.15 17.54
C ASP A 151 26.58 6.58 16.99
N LEU A 152 26.69 6.74 15.67
CA LEU A 152 26.62 8.03 15.01
C LEU A 152 25.17 8.43 14.74
N ASN A 153 24.83 9.67 15.09
CA ASN A 153 23.54 10.28 14.81
C ASN A 153 23.68 11.34 13.72
N VAL A 154 23.42 10.98 12.46
CA VAL A 154 23.61 11.88 11.31
C VAL A 154 22.37 12.73 11.08
N PRO A 155 22.42 14.07 11.22
CA PRO A 155 21.24 14.89 10.99
C PRO A 155 20.79 14.83 9.52
N ARG A 156 19.47 14.75 9.32
CA ARG A 156 18.85 14.94 8.00
C ARG A 156 19.16 16.33 7.47
N LEU A 157 18.99 16.52 6.16
CA LEU A 157 18.93 17.85 5.58
C LEU A 157 17.77 18.66 6.19
N PRO A 158 17.95 19.97 6.43
CA PRO A 158 16.87 20.84 6.90
C PRO A 158 15.66 20.87 5.95
N SER A 159 15.93 20.78 4.64
CA SER A 159 14.91 20.67 3.60
C SER A 159 15.19 19.42 2.76
N PRO A 160 14.19 18.55 2.53
CA PRO A 160 14.38 17.36 1.72
C PRO A 160 14.66 17.74 0.26
N ARG A 161 15.47 16.92 -0.44
CA ARG A 161 15.61 17.00 -1.88
C ARG A 161 14.30 16.63 -2.54
N ALA A 162 13.94 17.34 -3.60
CA ALA A 162 12.81 16.97 -4.44
C ALA A 162 13.01 15.60 -5.12
N GLN A 163 14.27 15.24 -5.39
CA GLN A 163 14.64 14.05 -6.13
C GLN A 163 15.94 13.48 -5.55
N VAL A 164 15.88 12.25 -5.04
CA VAL A 164 17.02 11.42 -4.69
C VAL A 164 17.07 10.29 -5.71
N PRO A 165 18.19 10.08 -6.43
CA PRO A 165 18.29 9.04 -7.45
C PRO A 165 18.13 7.62 -6.89
N ALA A 166 17.62 6.71 -7.71
CA ALA A 166 17.69 5.28 -7.42
C ALA A 166 19.15 4.83 -7.24
N GLY A 167 19.39 3.93 -6.30
CA GLY A 167 20.72 3.45 -5.93
C GLY A 167 21.50 4.38 -5.00
N ALA A 168 21.00 5.58 -4.67
CA ALA A 168 21.68 6.44 -3.70
C ALA A 168 21.75 5.76 -2.33
N VAL A 169 22.91 5.82 -1.68
CA VAL A 169 23.17 5.31 -0.33
C VAL A 169 23.25 6.51 0.61
N GLY A 170 22.50 6.49 1.70
CA GLY A 170 22.43 7.62 2.61
C GLY A 170 22.44 7.26 4.09
N LEU A 171 22.71 8.27 4.90
CA LEU A 171 22.67 8.24 6.36
C LEU A 171 21.64 9.24 6.90
N ALA A 172 20.87 8.83 7.91
CA ALA A 172 20.00 9.71 8.68
C ALA A 172 19.69 9.10 10.06
N GLY A 173 19.85 9.89 11.10
CA GLY A 173 19.77 9.40 12.47
C GLY A 173 20.85 8.33 12.72
N ALA A 174 20.42 7.22 13.35
CA ALA A 174 21.24 6.02 13.52
C ALA A 174 21.20 5.06 12.31
N PHE A 175 20.51 5.43 11.22
CA PHE A 175 20.23 4.54 10.10
C PHE A 175 21.15 4.78 8.89
N SER A 176 21.45 3.67 8.21
CA SER A 176 21.87 3.66 6.81
C SER A 176 20.74 3.09 5.94
N GLY A 177 20.84 3.27 4.63
CA GLY A 177 19.75 3.02 3.68
C GLY A 177 20.22 3.18 2.25
N ALA A 178 19.55 2.47 1.34
CA ALA A 178 19.74 2.64 -0.09
C ALA A 178 18.38 2.80 -0.79
N TYR A 179 18.28 3.78 -1.68
CA TYR A 179 17.03 4.15 -2.34
C TYR A 179 16.73 3.19 -3.50
N PRO A 180 15.66 2.37 -3.45
CA PRO A 180 15.34 1.39 -4.50
C PRO A 180 14.84 2.04 -5.80
N ARG A 181 14.39 3.30 -5.69
CA ARG A 181 13.84 4.09 -6.78
C ARG A 181 14.09 5.55 -6.52
N GLU A 182 13.81 6.35 -7.53
CA GLU A 182 13.80 7.79 -7.39
C GLU A 182 12.62 8.26 -6.52
N SER A 183 12.91 9.13 -5.55
CA SER A 183 11.93 9.69 -4.62
C SER A 183 12.45 10.96 -3.94
N PRO A 184 11.59 11.86 -3.42
CA PRO A 184 12.04 12.92 -2.52
C PRO A 184 12.69 12.36 -1.25
N GLY A 185 13.67 13.05 -0.68
CA GLY A 185 14.36 12.55 0.51
C GLY A 185 15.31 13.55 1.17
N GLY A 186 15.35 13.53 2.50
CA GLY A 186 16.23 14.39 3.32
C GLY A 186 17.45 13.68 3.89
N TRP A 187 17.76 12.45 3.47
CA TRP A 187 18.93 11.74 3.96
C TRP A 187 20.22 12.31 3.35
N ARG A 188 21.32 12.21 4.09
CA ARG A 188 22.64 12.64 3.64
C ARG A 188 23.23 11.55 2.76
N LEU A 189 23.46 11.85 1.48
CA LEU A 189 23.91 10.88 0.48
C LEU A 189 25.43 10.73 0.53
N ILE A 190 25.90 9.52 0.82
CA ILE A 190 27.32 9.19 0.99
C ILE A 190 27.89 8.32 -0.13
N GLY A 191 27.04 7.79 -1.01
CA GLY A 191 27.48 7.00 -2.15
C GLY A 191 26.33 6.53 -3.04
N THR A 192 26.67 5.66 -3.99
CA THR A 192 25.75 5.09 -4.96
C THR A 192 26.04 3.59 -5.14
N THR A 193 24.99 2.78 -5.26
CA THR A 193 25.06 1.35 -5.59
C THR A 193 24.28 1.07 -6.87
N ASP A 194 24.75 0.13 -7.67
CA ASP A 194 24.02 -0.41 -8.83
C ASP A 194 23.25 -1.70 -8.47
N ALA A 195 23.21 -2.07 -7.18
CA ALA A 195 22.48 -3.26 -6.74
C ALA A 195 20.97 -3.08 -6.97
N VAL A 196 20.32 -4.13 -7.47
CA VAL A 196 18.85 -4.18 -7.61
C VAL A 196 18.26 -4.44 -6.23
N LEU A 197 17.74 -3.38 -5.59
CA LEU A 197 17.19 -3.44 -4.24
C LEU A 197 15.76 -3.98 -4.21
N PHE A 198 15.04 -3.79 -5.32
CA PHE A 198 13.67 -4.23 -5.48
C PHE A 198 13.48 -4.80 -6.90
N ASP A 199 13.05 -6.06 -6.98
CA ASP A 199 12.73 -6.77 -8.23
C ASP A 199 11.32 -7.38 -8.13
N PRO A 200 10.29 -6.77 -8.72
CA PRO A 200 8.91 -7.25 -8.62
C PRO A 200 8.68 -8.67 -9.16
N ASP A 201 9.55 -9.14 -10.05
CA ASP A 201 9.45 -10.45 -10.70
C ASP A 201 10.32 -11.51 -10.01
N GLY A 202 11.15 -11.09 -9.05
CA GLY A 202 12.03 -11.96 -8.30
C GLY A 202 11.31 -12.82 -7.25
N THR A 203 11.89 -13.98 -6.91
CA THR A 203 11.36 -14.86 -5.83
C THR A 203 11.42 -14.22 -4.45
N ARG A 204 12.26 -13.18 -4.30
CA ARG A 204 12.33 -12.30 -3.13
C ARG A 204 12.31 -10.86 -3.65
N PRO A 205 11.14 -10.21 -3.70
CA PRO A 205 11.03 -8.91 -4.35
C PRO A 205 11.87 -7.84 -3.69
N ALA A 206 11.90 -7.79 -2.36
CA ALA A 206 12.82 -6.95 -1.61
C ALA A 206 14.13 -7.68 -1.30
N LEU A 207 15.26 -7.15 -1.77
CA LEU A 207 16.59 -7.61 -1.33
C LEU A 207 16.80 -7.30 0.16
N LEU A 208 16.27 -6.16 0.62
CA LEU A 208 16.41 -5.64 1.98
C LEU A 208 15.15 -5.89 2.81
N ALA A 209 14.83 -7.16 3.07
CA ALA A 209 13.74 -7.55 3.97
C ALA A 209 14.16 -7.45 5.46
N PRO A 210 13.24 -7.18 6.41
CA PRO A 210 13.58 -7.08 7.84
C PRO A 210 14.31 -8.32 8.38
N GLY A 211 15.36 -8.08 9.17
CA GLY A 211 16.26 -9.11 9.69
C GLY A 211 17.40 -9.52 8.75
N THR A 212 17.40 -9.06 7.49
CA THR A 212 18.47 -9.39 6.53
C THR A 212 19.80 -8.73 6.97
N PRO A 213 20.89 -9.49 7.14
CA PRO A 213 22.22 -8.90 7.33
C PRO A 213 22.72 -8.29 6.02
N VAL A 214 23.43 -7.16 6.11
CA VAL A 214 23.87 -6.37 4.96
C VAL A 214 25.33 -5.96 5.12
N ARG A 215 26.07 -5.99 4.02
CA ARG A 215 27.45 -5.51 3.94
C ARG A 215 27.59 -4.54 2.78
N PHE A 216 28.03 -3.32 3.08
CA PHE A 216 28.44 -2.36 2.05
C PHE A 216 29.90 -2.60 1.68
N LEU A 217 30.16 -2.87 0.41
CA LEU A 217 31.50 -3.16 -0.09
C LEU A 217 31.99 -1.96 -0.92
N PRO A 218 33.05 -1.25 -0.52
CA PRO A 218 33.63 -0.18 -1.34
C PRO A 218 34.03 -0.72 -2.72
N ALA A 219 33.37 -0.22 -3.75
CA ALA A 219 33.69 -0.52 -5.14
C ALA A 219 34.68 0.53 -5.65
N ARG A 220 35.80 0.08 -6.24
CA ARG A 220 36.70 1.00 -6.93
C ARG A 220 35.99 1.57 -8.14
N SER A 221 36.10 2.89 -8.34
CA SER A 221 35.66 3.54 -9.57
C SER A 221 36.30 2.82 -10.75
N ARG A 222 35.53 2.11 -11.57
CA ARG A 222 36.00 1.76 -12.91
C ARG A 222 36.14 3.09 -13.63
N SER A 223 37.37 3.51 -13.90
CA SER A 223 37.62 4.53 -14.90
C SER A 223 37.00 4.04 -16.19
N VAL A 224 35.85 4.60 -16.58
CA VAL A 224 35.37 4.43 -17.94
C VAL A 224 36.30 5.29 -18.80
N SER A 225 37.41 4.71 -19.24
CA SER A 225 38.11 5.23 -20.42
C SER A 225 37.13 5.09 -21.57
N ARG A 226 36.36 6.17 -21.83
CA ARG A 226 35.74 6.39 -23.13
C ARG A 226 36.89 6.58 -24.11
N SER A 227 37.33 5.48 -24.73
CA SER A 227 37.94 5.61 -26.05
C SER A 227 36.87 6.24 -26.96
N PRO A 228 37.21 7.25 -27.79
CA PRO A 228 36.28 7.76 -28.77
C PRO A 228 36.07 6.68 -29.84
N GLY A 229 35.10 5.80 -29.61
CA GLY A 229 34.46 5.01 -30.66
C GLY A 229 33.67 5.95 -31.58
N PRO A 230 33.45 5.57 -32.84
CA PRO A 230 32.86 6.45 -33.83
C PRO A 230 31.47 6.94 -33.39
N ALA A 231 31.13 8.16 -33.80
CA ALA A 231 29.90 8.88 -33.46
C ALA A 231 28.64 8.00 -33.48
N PRO A 232 27.63 8.26 -32.62
CA PRO A 232 26.39 7.48 -32.58
C PRO A 232 25.60 7.73 -33.86
N THR A 233 25.83 6.91 -34.87
CA THR A 233 24.86 6.66 -35.94
C THR A 233 23.76 5.80 -35.36
N SER A 234 22.55 6.36 -35.29
CA SER A 234 21.25 5.68 -35.07
C SER A 234 21.14 4.76 -33.85
N SER A 235 20.17 5.07 -32.98
CA SER A 235 19.66 4.20 -31.92
C SER A 235 19.62 2.74 -32.37
N PRO A 236 20.09 1.77 -31.55
CA PRO A 236 19.84 0.37 -31.84
C PRO A 236 18.35 0.17 -31.72
N THR A 237 17.67 0.09 -32.87
CA THR A 237 16.38 -0.54 -32.98
C THR A 237 16.59 -1.95 -32.45
N LEU A 238 16.08 -2.22 -31.24
CA LEU A 238 15.92 -3.58 -30.77
C LEU A 238 15.33 -4.37 -31.95
N PRO A 239 15.86 -5.55 -32.32
CA PRO A 239 15.13 -6.41 -33.21
C PRO A 239 13.74 -6.57 -32.59
N PRO A 240 12.65 -6.39 -33.35
CA PRO A 240 11.32 -6.60 -32.80
C PRO A 240 11.37 -7.98 -32.15
N VAL A 241 11.09 -8.01 -30.85
CA VAL A 241 10.81 -9.27 -30.17
C VAL A 241 9.65 -9.83 -30.97
N SER A 242 9.96 -10.77 -31.86
CA SER A 242 8.93 -11.46 -32.62
C SER A 242 8.04 -12.08 -31.56
N PRO A 243 6.73 -11.79 -31.55
CA PRO A 243 5.84 -12.34 -30.54
C PRO A 243 5.97 -13.85 -30.66
N ALA A 244 6.53 -14.48 -29.63
CA ALA A 244 6.45 -15.92 -29.48
C ALA A 244 4.95 -16.22 -29.32
N GLY A 245 4.32 -16.57 -30.45
CA GLY A 245 2.89 -16.83 -30.59
C GLY A 245 2.03 -15.57 -30.74
N HIS A 246 1.81 -15.11 -31.97
CA HIS A 246 0.59 -14.35 -32.26
C HIS A 246 -0.62 -15.26 -32.02
N HIS A 247 -1.23 -15.15 -30.84
CA HIS A 247 -2.65 -15.39 -30.72
C HIS A 247 -3.36 -14.08 -31.08
N ALA A 248 -4.29 -14.14 -32.04
CA ALA A 248 -5.19 -13.05 -32.39
C ALA A 248 -5.77 -12.41 -31.11
N PRO A 249 -6.01 -11.10 -31.09
CA PRO A 249 -6.27 -10.40 -29.84
C PRO A 249 -7.57 -10.91 -29.20
N ARG A 250 -7.51 -11.33 -27.92
CA ARG A 250 -8.56 -12.16 -27.27
C ARG A 250 -9.34 -11.42 -26.18
N GLY A 251 -9.55 -10.11 -26.28
CA GLY A 251 -10.32 -9.38 -25.28
C GLY A 251 -10.91 -8.08 -25.79
N ILE A 252 -10.44 -6.96 -25.26
CA ILE A 252 -10.93 -5.62 -25.63
C ILE A 252 -9.77 -4.71 -26.04
N ARG A 253 -10.08 -3.77 -26.92
CA ARG A 253 -9.22 -2.62 -27.22
C ARG A 253 -9.81 -1.37 -26.60
N ILE A 254 -9.02 -0.64 -25.83
CA ILE A 254 -9.41 0.62 -25.20
C ILE A 254 -9.43 1.71 -26.27
N VAL A 255 -10.56 2.41 -26.38
CA VAL A 255 -10.72 3.59 -27.24
C VAL A 255 -10.48 4.86 -26.42
N GLU A 256 -11.17 4.98 -25.28
CA GLU A 256 -11.01 6.07 -24.32
C GLU A 256 -10.95 5.47 -22.91
N PRO A 257 -9.92 5.71 -22.09
CA PRO A 257 -9.84 5.13 -20.74
C PRO A 257 -10.75 5.83 -19.70
N GLY A 258 -11.48 6.87 -20.10
CA GLY A 258 -12.19 7.77 -19.19
C GLY A 258 -11.23 8.62 -18.35
N ALA A 259 -11.69 9.06 -17.17
CA ALA A 259 -10.85 9.85 -16.28
C ALA A 259 -9.64 9.04 -15.77
N ARG A 260 -9.88 7.76 -15.41
CA ARG A 260 -8.83 6.78 -15.12
C ARG A 260 -9.42 5.36 -15.12
N ALA A 261 -8.70 4.41 -15.71
CA ALA A 261 -9.02 2.99 -15.66
C ALA A 261 -7.78 2.16 -15.28
N THR A 262 -7.92 1.24 -14.33
CA THR A 262 -6.83 0.37 -13.86
C THR A 262 -7.32 -1.06 -13.66
N LEU A 263 -6.46 -2.06 -13.88
CA LEU A 263 -6.79 -3.43 -13.47
C LEU A 263 -6.68 -3.56 -11.95
N GLN A 264 -7.66 -4.22 -11.36
CA GLN A 264 -7.73 -4.48 -9.93
C GLN A 264 -8.23 -5.91 -9.66
N ASP A 265 -7.51 -6.62 -8.81
CA ASP A 265 -7.92 -7.90 -8.24
C ASP A 265 -8.07 -7.82 -6.71
N GLY A 266 -7.87 -8.93 -6.00
CA GLY A 266 -7.90 -8.99 -4.54
C GLY A 266 -6.73 -8.28 -3.85
N GLY A 267 -5.74 -7.81 -4.60
CA GLY A 267 -4.50 -7.21 -4.11
C GLY A 267 -3.43 -8.25 -3.75
N ARG A 268 -2.39 -7.77 -3.08
CA ARG A 268 -1.17 -8.51 -2.69
C ARG A 268 -0.98 -8.50 -1.16
N PRO A 269 -1.82 -9.20 -0.39
CA PRO A 269 -1.66 -9.27 1.07
C PRO A 269 -0.37 -10.03 1.45
N GLY A 270 0.17 -9.78 2.65
CA GLY A 270 1.32 -10.52 3.17
C GLY A 270 2.69 -10.03 2.68
N ARG A 271 2.75 -8.75 2.30
CA ARG A 271 3.96 -8.09 1.76
C ARG A 271 4.22 -6.73 2.39
N ALA A 272 3.47 -6.35 3.43
CA ALA A 272 3.61 -5.03 4.04
C ALA A 272 4.98 -4.86 4.72
N ALA A 273 5.55 -5.95 5.25
CA ALA A 273 6.91 -5.97 5.81
C ALA A 273 8.03 -5.71 4.80
N GLU A 274 7.72 -5.73 3.49
CA GLU A 274 8.65 -5.43 2.40
C GLU A 274 8.44 -4.01 1.82
N GLY A 275 7.56 -3.21 2.42
CA GLY A 275 7.21 -1.88 1.90
C GLY A 275 6.11 -1.89 0.84
N ILE A 276 5.48 -3.04 0.57
CA ILE A 276 4.50 -3.21 -0.51
C ILE A 276 3.08 -3.11 0.04
N ALA A 277 2.32 -2.12 -0.45
CA ALA A 277 0.91 -1.95 -0.09
C ALA A 277 0.05 -3.09 -0.67
N VAL A 278 -1.05 -3.40 0.02
CA VAL A 278 -1.98 -4.47 -0.40
C VAL A 278 -2.62 -4.17 -1.74
N SER A 279 -2.92 -2.91 -2.06
CA SER A 279 -3.68 -2.53 -3.25
C SER A 279 -4.98 -3.34 -3.39
N GLY A 280 -5.44 -3.59 -4.61
CA GLY A 280 -6.71 -4.26 -4.87
C GLY A 280 -7.83 -3.30 -5.26
N ALA A 281 -9.02 -3.87 -5.50
CA ALA A 281 -10.24 -3.08 -5.65
C ALA A 281 -10.46 -2.17 -4.42
N ALA A 282 -10.70 -0.88 -4.65
CA ALA A 282 -10.99 0.07 -3.58
C ALA A 282 -12.35 -0.19 -2.91
N ASP A 283 -13.37 -0.48 -3.71
CA ASP A 283 -14.66 -1.03 -3.27
C ASP A 283 -14.68 -2.54 -3.56
N ARG A 284 -14.27 -3.31 -2.55
CA ARG A 284 -14.11 -4.77 -2.65
C ARG A 284 -15.42 -5.50 -2.84
N ASP A 285 -16.52 -4.99 -2.29
CA ASP A 285 -17.83 -5.65 -2.37
C ASP A 285 -18.39 -5.55 -3.79
N ALA A 286 -18.29 -4.38 -4.41
CA ALA A 286 -18.68 -4.19 -5.82
C ALA A 286 -17.84 -5.06 -6.77
N TRP A 287 -16.51 -5.07 -6.59
CA TRP A 287 -15.61 -5.92 -7.38
C TRP A 287 -15.92 -7.42 -7.21
N ALA A 288 -16.10 -7.88 -5.97
CA ALA A 288 -16.40 -9.28 -5.68
C ALA A 288 -17.76 -9.68 -6.27
N LEU A 289 -18.74 -8.78 -6.24
CA LEU A 289 -20.03 -9.00 -6.89
C LEU A 289 -19.90 -9.15 -8.40
N ALA A 290 -19.13 -8.28 -9.08
CA ALA A 290 -18.94 -8.34 -10.53
C ALA A 290 -18.42 -9.73 -10.97
N ASN A 291 -17.39 -10.21 -10.28
CA ASN A 291 -16.81 -11.53 -10.57
C ASN A 291 -17.77 -12.68 -10.26
N ARG A 292 -18.53 -12.59 -9.16
CA ARG A 292 -19.51 -13.61 -8.78
C ARG A 292 -20.63 -13.76 -9.82
N LEU A 293 -21.13 -12.64 -10.34
CA LEU A 293 -22.19 -12.63 -11.37
C LEU A 293 -21.75 -13.30 -12.67
N LEU A 294 -20.45 -13.33 -12.95
CA LEU A 294 -19.87 -13.98 -14.13
C LEU A 294 -19.39 -15.41 -13.89
N GLY A 295 -19.50 -15.93 -12.65
CA GLY A 295 -18.96 -17.24 -12.27
C GLY A 295 -17.42 -17.29 -12.25
N ASN A 296 -16.76 -16.14 -12.10
CA ASN A 296 -15.30 -16.07 -12.03
C ASN A 296 -14.77 -16.60 -10.69
N ARG A 297 -13.50 -17.04 -10.68
CA ARG A 297 -12.76 -17.33 -9.45
C ARG A 297 -12.69 -16.09 -8.56
N ALA A 298 -12.72 -16.32 -7.24
CA ALA A 298 -12.43 -15.28 -6.27
C ALA A 298 -11.00 -14.77 -6.51
N GLY A 299 -10.83 -13.46 -6.75
CA GLY A 299 -9.54 -12.89 -7.13
C GLY A 299 -9.36 -12.60 -8.61
N ALA A 300 -10.33 -12.89 -9.49
CA ALA A 300 -10.26 -12.49 -10.89
C ALA A 300 -10.19 -10.95 -11.04
N ALA A 301 -9.35 -10.45 -11.95
CA ALA A 301 -9.19 -9.02 -12.14
C ALA A 301 -10.38 -8.40 -12.86
N ALA A 302 -10.80 -7.23 -12.40
CA ALA A 302 -11.76 -6.34 -13.06
C ALA A 302 -11.05 -5.04 -13.47
N ILE A 303 -11.62 -4.29 -14.40
CA ILE A 303 -11.18 -2.91 -14.67
C ILE A 303 -11.95 -1.99 -13.72
N GLU A 304 -11.24 -1.35 -12.79
CA GLU A 304 -11.76 -0.26 -11.96
C GLU A 304 -11.75 1.03 -12.77
N VAL A 305 -12.93 1.60 -13.01
CA VAL A 305 -13.15 2.86 -13.75
C VAL A 305 -13.55 3.96 -12.78
N VAL A 306 -12.78 5.04 -12.75
CA VAL A 306 -13.02 6.19 -11.89
C VAL A 306 -13.82 7.25 -12.65
N LEU A 307 -14.94 7.71 -12.08
CA LEU A 307 -15.86 8.74 -12.61
C LEU A 307 -16.49 8.47 -13.99
N GLY A 308 -16.14 7.36 -14.67
CA GLY A 308 -16.70 6.96 -15.95
C GLY A 308 -15.92 7.48 -17.16
N GLY A 309 -16.56 7.48 -18.32
CA GLY A 309 -15.97 7.87 -19.60
C GLY A 309 -15.18 6.77 -20.31
N LEU A 310 -15.25 5.52 -19.84
CA LEU A 310 -14.57 4.40 -20.48
C LEU A 310 -15.28 4.05 -21.80
N ARG A 311 -14.51 3.88 -22.86
CA ARG A 311 -14.95 3.28 -24.13
C ARG A 311 -13.97 2.22 -24.57
N ALA A 312 -14.50 1.08 -24.98
CA ALA A 312 -13.70 -0.02 -25.48
C ALA A 312 -14.47 -0.79 -26.56
N VAL A 313 -13.74 -1.49 -27.42
CA VAL A 313 -14.30 -2.35 -28.47
C VAL A 313 -13.91 -3.79 -28.18
N ALA A 314 -14.90 -4.70 -28.21
CA ALA A 314 -14.63 -6.11 -28.06
C ALA A 314 -13.98 -6.67 -29.33
N GLU A 315 -12.93 -7.49 -29.18
CA GLU A 315 -12.25 -8.15 -30.30
C GLU A 315 -12.72 -9.59 -30.49
N ARG A 316 -13.59 -10.07 -29.59
CA ARG A 316 -14.30 -11.34 -29.63
C ARG A 316 -15.62 -11.21 -28.88
N ASP A 317 -16.49 -12.21 -28.97
CA ASP A 317 -17.69 -12.24 -28.15
C ASP A 317 -17.34 -12.42 -26.67
N LEU A 318 -17.91 -11.56 -25.81
CA LEU A 318 -17.66 -11.52 -24.37
C LEU A 318 -18.97 -11.55 -23.58
N ALA A 319 -18.86 -11.98 -22.32
CA ALA A 319 -19.89 -11.77 -21.31
C ALA A 319 -19.32 -10.86 -20.22
N VAL A 320 -19.99 -9.75 -19.94
CA VAL A 320 -19.51 -8.69 -19.04
C VAL A 320 -20.56 -8.22 -18.08
N VAL A 321 -20.13 -7.61 -16.98
CA VAL A 321 -20.99 -6.90 -16.05
C VAL A 321 -20.28 -5.66 -15.53
N VAL A 322 -21.05 -4.61 -15.25
CA VAL A 322 -20.58 -3.40 -14.56
C VAL A 322 -21.26 -3.31 -13.20
N THR A 323 -20.49 -3.17 -12.12
CA THR A 323 -21.00 -2.99 -10.74
C THR A 323 -20.35 -1.77 -10.06
N GLY A 324 -20.83 -1.42 -8.86
CA GLY A 324 -20.27 -0.34 -8.04
C GLY A 324 -20.96 0.99 -8.32
N GLY A 325 -20.18 2.01 -8.68
CA GLY A 325 -20.67 3.31 -9.13
C GLY A 325 -21.70 3.16 -10.25
N TRP A 326 -22.74 3.99 -10.19
CA TRP A 326 -23.81 3.97 -11.17
C TRP A 326 -23.49 4.89 -12.34
N ALA A 327 -23.35 4.31 -13.53
CA ALA A 327 -23.23 5.04 -14.79
C ALA A 327 -24.09 4.36 -15.86
N PRO A 328 -24.62 5.12 -16.84
CA PRO A 328 -25.22 4.54 -18.03
C PRO A 328 -24.20 3.63 -18.74
N VAL A 329 -24.61 2.38 -18.98
CA VAL A 329 -23.86 1.42 -19.79
C VAL A 329 -24.53 1.36 -21.15
N VAL A 330 -23.76 1.47 -22.23
CA VAL A 330 -24.25 1.34 -23.60
C VAL A 330 -23.41 0.30 -24.32
N ILE A 331 -24.03 -0.72 -24.89
CA ILE A 331 -23.36 -1.81 -25.63
C ILE A 331 -24.00 -1.87 -27.02
N ASP A 332 -23.18 -1.73 -28.06
CA ASP A 332 -23.65 -1.70 -29.46
C ASP A 332 -24.78 -0.67 -29.70
N GLY A 333 -24.63 0.52 -29.10
CA GLY A 333 -25.62 1.60 -29.17
C GLY A 333 -26.92 1.37 -28.38
N ARG A 334 -27.03 0.27 -27.62
CA ARG A 334 -28.20 -0.06 -26.80
C ARG A 334 -27.92 0.13 -25.31
N PRO A 335 -28.86 0.70 -24.54
CA PRO A 335 -28.73 0.77 -23.09
C PRO A 335 -28.61 -0.63 -22.47
N GLY A 336 -27.71 -0.77 -21.50
CA GLY A 336 -27.58 -1.93 -20.64
C GLY A 336 -27.70 -1.54 -19.17
N ASP A 337 -28.30 -2.41 -18.37
CA ASP A 337 -28.44 -2.19 -16.94
C ASP A 337 -27.15 -2.57 -16.19
N PRO A 338 -26.66 -1.72 -15.26
CA PRO A 338 -25.64 -2.13 -14.30
C PRO A 338 -26.11 -3.34 -13.46
N PHE A 339 -25.17 -4.09 -12.90
CA PHE A 339 -25.41 -5.31 -12.11
C PHE A 339 -26.09 -6.46 -12.87
N VAL A 340 -26.21 -6.35 -14.20
CA VAL A 340 -26.73 -7.41 -15.08
C VAL A 340 -25.61 -7.88 -16.01
N VAL A 341 -25.52 -9.20 -16.24
CA VAL A 341 -24.59 -9.77 -17.20
C VAL A 341 -25.11 -9.53 -18.60
N HIS A 342 -24.29 -8.91 -19.45
CA HIS A 342 -24.60 -8.62 -20.84
C HIS A 342 -23.67 -9.39 -21.77
N ALA A 343 -24.21 -9.80 -22.91
CA ALA A 343 -23.39 -10.18 -24.05
C ALA A 343 -22.80 -8.92 -24.68
N TRP A 344 -21.51 -8.97 -25.01
CA TRP A 344 -20.80 -7.92 -25.71
C TRP A 344 -20.19 -8.52 -26.99
N PRO A 345 -20.87 -8.37 -28.13
CA PRO A 345 -20.46 -8.99 -29.40
C PRO A 345 -19.13 -8.43 -29.92
N ALA A 346 -18.38 -9.28 -30.64
CA ALA A 346 -17.15 -8.88 -31.31
C ALA A 346 -17.38 -7.70 -32.28
N GLY A 347 -16.44 -6.75 -32.29
CA GLY A 347 -16.46 -5.57 -33.16
C GLY A 347 -17.34 -4.41 -32.65
N THR A 348 -18.10 -4.60 -31.57
CA THR A 348 -19.01 -3.58 -31.04
C THR A 348 -18.38 -2.80 -29.87
N GLU A 349 -18.82 -1.56 -29.69
CA GLU A 349 -18.35 -0.69 -28.60
C GLU A 349 -19.19 -0.87 -27.33
N LEU A 350 -18.52 -0.94 -26.18
CA LEU A 350 -19.10 -0.68 -24.86
C LEU A 350 -18.67 0.70 -24.40
N ARG A 351 -19.63 1.48 -23.92
CA ARG A 351 -19.41 2.76 -23.25
C ARG A 351 -19.93 2.71 -21.83
N LEU A 352 -19.15 3.24 -20.92
CA LEU A 352 -19.54 3.58 -19.57
C LEU A 352 -19.47 5.10 -19.44
N ASP A 353 -20.62 5.76 -19.46
CA ASP A 353 -20.68 7.22 -19.42
C ASP A 353 -20.32 7.77 -18.02
N GLY A 354 -20.45 9.08 -17.81
CA GLY A 354 -20.15 9.72 -16.53
C GLY A 354 -21.01 9.17 -15.40
N MET A 355 -20.39 8.93 -14.23
CA MET A 355 -21.08 8.39 -13.06
C MET A 355 -22.20 9.35 -12.59
N LEU A 356 -23.42 8.82 -12.46
CA LEU A 356 -24.56 9.51 -11.84
C LEU A 356 -24.52 9.43 -10.32
N ALA A 357 -24.05 8.31 -9.76
CA ALA A 357 -23.84 8.11 -8.33
C ALA A 357 -22.58 7.26 -8.08
N GLY A 358 -21.90 7.46 -6.96
CA GLY A 358 -20.63 6.79 -6.65
C GLY A 358 -19.45 7.27 -7.49
N ALA A 359 -18.25 6.81 -7.19
CA ALA A 359 -17.01 7.28 -7.83
C ALA A 359 -16.29 6.20 -8.65
N ARG A 360 -16.56 4.92 -8.38
CA ARG A 360 -15.79 3.80 -8.95
C ARG A 360 -16.70 2.67 -9.38
N ALA A 361 -16.63 2.28 -10.65
CA ALA A 361 -17.29 1.09 -11.15
C ALA A 361 -16.28 0.00 -11.55
N TYR A 362 -16.74 -1.24 -11.58
CA TYR A 362 -15.94 -2.40 -11.96
C TYR A 362 -16.53 -3.04 -13.20
N LEU A 363 -15.82 -2.96 -14.31
CA LEU A 363 -16.11 -3.74 -15.52
C LEU A 363 -15.40 -5.09 -15.39
N ALA A 364 -16.16 -6.15 -15.18
CA ALA A 364 -15.65 -7.53 -15.17
C ALA A 364 -16.05 -8.27 -16.45
N VAL A 365 -15.25 -9.26 -16.82
CA VAL A 365 -15.49 -10.17 -17.96
C VAL A 365 -15.42 -11.61 -17.48
N ARG A 366 -16.24 -12.51 -18.05
CA ARG A 366 -16.15 -13.94 -17.73
C ARG A 366 -14.76 -14.47 -18.10
N GLY A 367 -14.06 -15.05 -17.13
CA GLY A 367 -12.64 -15.44 -17.22
C GLY A 367 -11.66 -14.44 -16.60
N GLY A 368 -12.12 -13.25 -16.20
CA GLY A 368 -11.29 -12.18 -15.64
C GLY A 368 -10.45 -11.47 -16.71
N TRP A 369 -10.05 -10.22 -16.46
CA TRP A 369 -9.07 -9.56 -17.33
C TRP A 369 -7.67 -10.09 -17.06
N ASP A 370 -6.92 -10.36 -18.11
CA ASP A 370 -5.57 -10.87 -17.99
C ASP A 370 -4.53 -9.76 -18.01
N ALA A 371 -3.52 -9.94 -17.18
CA ALA A 371 -2.30 -9.17 -17.12
C ALA A 371 -1.25 -9.99 -16.37
N ALA A 372 0.03 -9.72 -16.64
CA ALA A 372 1.12 -10.33 -15.89
C ALA A 372 0.99 -9.95 -14.40
N PRO A 373 0.92 -10.92 -13.48
CA PRO A 373 0.87 -10.63 -12.05
C PRO A 373 2.23 -10.11 -11.57
N VAL A 374 2.20 -9.06 -10.76
CA VAL A 374 3.37 -8.46 -10.10
C VAL A 374 3.23 -8.67 -8.60
N VAL A 375 4.20 -9.37 -8.01
CA VAL A 375 4.15 -9.82 -6.61
C VAL A 375 2.83 -10.57 -6.31
N GLY A 376 2.47 -11.48 -7.20
CA GLY A 376 1.29 -12.33 -7.06
C GLY A 376 -0.07 -11.65 -7.27
N SER A 377 -0.11 -10.42 -7.78
CA SER A 377 -1.36 -9.67 -8.02
C SER A 377 -1.31 -8.87 -9.32
N ARG A 378 -2.46 -8.77 -9.99
CA ARG A 378 -2.74 -7.97 -11.19
C ARG A 378 -3.23 -6.55 -10.87
N SER A 379 -3.23 -6.15 -9.61
CA SER A 379 -3.67 -4.81 -9.20
C SER A 379 -2.65 -3.71 -9.50
N THR A 380 -3.13 -2.56 -9.97
CA THR A 380 -2.32 -1.34 -10.02
C THR A 380 -2.26 -0.68 -8.65
N ASP A 381 -1.06 -0.60 -8.05
CA ASP A 381 -0.76 0.27 -6.90
C ASP A 381 -0.34 1.64 -7.42
N THR A 382 -1.13 2.67 -7.10
CA THR A 382 -0.91 4.02 -7.61
C THR A 382 0.15 4.82 -6.84
N LEU A 383 0.49 4.43 -5.61
CA LEU A 383 1.56 5.05 -4.83
C LEU A 383 2.92 4.54 -5.29
N SER A 384 3.07 3.22 -5.40
CA SER A 384 4.34 2.60 -5.79
C SER A 384 4.46 2.35 -7.30
N GLY A 385 3.38 2.46 -8.07
CA GLY A 385 3.41 2.11 -9.50
C GLY A 385 3.60 0.60 -9.77
N LEU A 386 3.42 -0.26 -8.76
CA LEU A 386 3.46 -1.71 -8.94
C LEU A 386 2.24 -2.25 -9.68
N GLY A 387 2.44 -3.29 -10.47
CA GLY A 387 1.40 -3.93 -11.27
C GLY A 387 1.19 -3.27 -12.64
N PRO A 388 0.11 -3.63 -13.35
CA PRO A 388 -0.19 -3.10 -14.67
C PRO A 388 -0.32 -1.56 -14.63
N ALA A 389 0.17 -0.89 -15.65
CA ALA A 389 0.00 0.56 -15.78
C ALA A 389 -1.49 0.93 -15.95
N PRO A 390 -1.91 2.15 -15.57
CA PRO A 390 -3.23 2.66 -15.94
C PRO A 390 -3.46 2.59 -17.45
N LEU A 391 -4.64 2.13 -17.84
CA LEU A 391 -5.00 1.89 -19.23
C LEU A 391 -5.01 3.18 -20.05
N ARG A 392 -4.60 3.08 -21.31
CA ARG A 392 -4.52 4.16 -22.29
C ARG A 392 -5.29 3.79 -23.55
N ALA A 393 -5.65 4.81 -24.33
CA ALA A 393 -6.21 4.60 -25.66
C ALA A 393 -5.24 3.78 -26.52
N GLY A 394 -5.77 2.75 -27.19
CA GLY A 394 -5.00 1.81 -28.01
C GLY A 394 -4.53 0.56 -27.26
N ASP A 395 -4.57 0.53 -25.93
CA ASP A 395 -4.21 -0.66 -25.16
C ASP A 395 -5.17 -1.81 -25.48
N VAL A 396 -4.63 -3.02 -25.55
CA VAL A 396 -5.39 -4.26 -25.70
C VAL A 396 -5.30 -5.03 -24.39
N VAL A 397 -6.45 -5.38 -23.80
CA VAL A 397 -6.56 -6.15 -22.56
C VAL A 397 -7.17 -7.50 -22.89
N ALA A 398 -6.42 -8.57 -22.67
CA ALA A 398 -6.87 -9.93 -22.94
C ALA A 398 -7.83 -10.44 -21.85
N VAL A 399 -8.59 -11.49 -22.17
CA VAL A 399 -9.39 -12.23 -21.19
C VAL A 399 -8.61 -13.45 -20.73
N GLY A 400 -8.60 -13.67 -19.42
CA GLY A 400 -7.97 -14.83 -18.77
C GLY A 400 -8.86 -16.05 -18.74
N GLU A 401 -8.49 -17.01 -17.89
CA GLU A 401 -9.18 -18.31 -17.73
C GLU A 401 -9.68 -18.53 -16.29
N GLU A 402 -9.93 -17.45 -15.55
CA GLU A 402 -10.31 -17.45 -14.13
C GLU A 402 -11.80 -17.80 -13.94
N ILE A 403 -12.27 -18.92 -14.51
CA ILE A 403 -13.65 -19.41 -14.38
C ILE A 403 -13.72 -20.45 -13.26
N ALA A 404 -14.61 -20.26 -12.29
CA ALA A 404 -14.86 -21.21 -11.21
C ALA A 404 -16.13 -22.01 -11.45
N THR A 405 -17.20 -21.32 -11.84
CA THR A 405 -18.54 -21.90 -12.01
C THR A 405 -19.23 -21.30 -13.21
N ASP A 406 -20.39 -21.85 -13.56
CA ASP A 406 -21.31 -21.15 -14.46
C ASP A 406 -21.87 -19.88 -13.78
N PRO A 407 -22.28 -18.87 -14.56
CA PRO A 407 -23.03 -17.74 -14.02
C PRO A 407 -24.28 -18.24 -13.29
N PRO A 408 -24.66 -17.62 -12.17
CA PRO A 408 -25.84 -18.03 -11.41
C PRO A 408 -27.10 -17.92 -12.29
N ALA A 409 -27.92 -18.98 -12.31
CA ALA A 409 -29.14 -19.06 -13.11
C ALA A 409 -30.17 -17.97 -12.75
N LEU A 410 -30.15 -17.52 -11.50
CA LEU A 410 -30.93 -16.37 -11.01
C LEU A 410 -29.97 -15.43 -10.27
N PRO A 411 -29.58 -14.30 -10.87
CA PRO A 411 -28.74 -13.30 -10.20
C PRO A 411 -29.60 -12.50 -9.21
N LEU A 412 -30.04 -13.14 -8.13
CA LEU A 412 -30.71 -12.45 -7.03
C LEU A 412 -29.64 -11.70 -6.22
N HIS A 413 -29.49 -10.42 -6.51
CA HIS A 413 -28.68 -9.52 -5.70
C HIS A 413 -29.44 -8.21 -5.49
N PRO A 414 -29.66 -7.78 -4.23
CA PRO A 414 -30.19 -6.44 -3.99
C PRO A 414 -29.14 -5.43 -4.43
N TRP A 415 -29.47 -4.58 -5.39
CA TRP A 415 -28.63 -3.47 -5.81
C TRP A 415 -29.40 -2.15 -5.71
N GLY A 416 -28.66 -1.07 -5.51
CA GLY A 416 -29.18 0.28 -5.40
C GLY A 416 -28.09 1.28 -5.77
N LEU A 417 -28.47 2.54 -5.93
CA LEU A 417 -27.49 3.61 -6.12
C LEU A 417 -26.58 3.68 -4.89
N PRO A 418 -25.26 3.84 -5.05
CA PRO A 418 -24.39 4.15 -3.93
C PRO A 418 -24.90 5.39 -3.17
N ASP A 419 -24.86 5.34 -1.84
CA ASP A 419 -25.24 6.46 -0.99
C ASP A 419 -24.39 7.70 -1.33
N VAL A 420 -25.05 8.85 -1.50
CA VAL A 420 -24.39 10.15 -1.74
C VAL A 420 -24.46 10.99 -0.47
N GLY A 421 -23.30 11.44 0.01
CA GLY A 421 -23.20 12.27 1.21
C GLY A 421 -23.58 13.73 0.93
N THR A 422 -24.65 14.23 1.55
CA THR A 422 -25.13 15.61 1.40
C THR A 422 -25.13 16.36 2.72
N ASP A 423 -25.31 17.68 2.71
CA ASP A 423 -25.48 18.47 3.94
C ASP A 423 -26.64 17.96 4.82
N ALA A 424 -27.76 17.60 4.20
CA ALA A 424 -28.94 17.10 4.90
C ALA A 424 -28.78 15.66 5.41
N ALA A 425 -28.02 14.85 4.68
CA ALA A 425 -27.75 13.45 4.99
C ALA A 425 -26.30 13.09 4.67
N PRO A 426 -25.37 13.31 5.61
CA PRO A 426 -23.98 12.90 5.45
C PRO A 426 -23.85 11.38 5.37
N LEU A 427 -22.88 10.91 4.60
CA LEU A 427 -22.53 9.50 4.51
C LEU A 427 -21.89 9.03 5.82
N ASP A 428 -22.57 8.15 6.54
CA ASP A 428 -22.06 7.57 7.78
C ASP A 428 -20.97 6.53 7.47
N VAL A 429 -19.76 6.77 7.98
CA VAL A 429 -18.57 5.95 7.76
C VAL A 429 -18.13 5.31 9.08
N PRO A 430 -18.43 4.01 9.31
CA PRO A 430 -18.10 3.34 10.55
C PRO A 430 -16.59 3.10 10.72
N PHE A 431 -16.05 3.46 11.90
CA PHE A 431 -14.65 3.28 12.26
C PHE A 431 -14.48 2.77 13.70
N VAL A 432 -13.40 2.04 13.96
CA VAL A 432 -12.99 1.63 15.32
C VAL A 432 -11.98 2.65 15.85
N PRO A 433 -12.21 3.29 17.02
CA PRO A 433 -11.25 4.22 17.62
C PRO A 433 -9.91 3.56 17.99
N GLY A 434 -8.85 4.37 18.03
CA GLY A 434 -7.49 3.94 18.39
C GLY A 434 -6.63 3.55 17.18
N PRO A 435 -5.35 3.18 17.40
CA PRO A 435 -4.70 2.99 18.70
C PRO A 435 -4.17 4.28 19.37
N ARG A 436 -4.13 5.41 18.65
CA ARG A 436 -3.55 6.68 19.12
C ARG A 436 -4.60 7.77 19.33
N ASP A 437 -5.85 7.42 19.64
CA ASP A 437 -6.88 8.43 19.89
C ASP A 437 -6.55 9.26 21.14
N ASP A 438 -5.71 8.75 22.05
CA ASP A 438 -5.13 9.46 23.19
C ASP A 438 -4.29 10.69 22.83
N TRP A 439 -3.80 10.76 21.59
CA TRP A 439 -3.07 11.91 21.04
C TRP A 439 -3.97 13.08 20.64
N LEU A 440 -5.30 12.92 20.70
CA LEU A 440 -6.25 13.99 20.51
C LEU A 440 -6.79 14.50 21.85
N THR A 441 -7.08 15.80 21.93
CA THR A 441 -7.82 16.34 23.07
C THR A 441 -9.21 15.69 23.16
N GLY A 442 -9.83 15.71 24.34
CA GLY A 442 -11.19 15.17 24.50
C GLY A 442 -12.21 15.88 23.60
N THR A 443 -12.01 17.16 23.31
CA THR A 443 -12.83 17.94 22.38
C THR A 443 -12.60 17.50 20.94
N ALA A 444 -11.34 17.32 20.52
CA ALA A 444 -11.01 16.83 19.18
C ALA A 444 -11.56 15.42 18.92
N ARG A 445 -11.54 14.51 19.91
CA ARG A 445 -12.17 13.18 19.77
C ARG A 445 -13.68 13.25 19.55
N ARG A 446 -14.37 14.15 20.26
CA ARG A 446 -15.80 14.38 20.04
C ARG A 446 -16.06 15.02 18.68
N ALA A 447 -15.22 15.96 18.26
CA ALA A 447 -15.33 16.59 16.94
C ALA A 447 -15.15 15.57 15.81
N LEU A 448 -14.15 14.69 15.90
CA LEU A 448 -13.91 13.61 14.93
C LEU A 448 -15.18 12.82 14.62
N ALA A 449 -15.93 12.43 15.66
CA ALA A 449 -17.13 11.61 15.54
C ALA A 449 -18.45 12.39 15.36
N GLY A 450 -18.49 13.64 15.81
CA GLY A 450 -19.70 14.46 15.86
C GLY A 450 -19.88 15.39 14.66
N GLU A 451 -18.76 15.85 14.08
CA GLU A 451 -18.77 16.82 13.00
C GLU A 451 -19.03 16.16 11.64
N THR A 452 -19.43 17.00 10.70
CA THR A 452 -19.57 16.61 9.29
C THR A 452 -18.34 17.09 8.54
N TRP A 453 -17.71 16.17 7.82
CA TRP A 453 -16.49 16.40 7.06
C TRP A 453 -16.81 16.48 5.57
N THR A 454 -15.97 17.18 4.82
CA THR A 454 -16.05 17.25 3.36
C THR A 454 -14.95 16.42 2.75
N VAL A 455 -15.27 15.58 1.78
CA VAL A 455 -14.26 14.90 0.99
C VAL A 455 -13.55 15.92 0.11
N SER A 456 -12.23 16.03 0.28
CA SER A 456 -11.40 16.95 -0.49
C SER A 456 -11.28 16.53 -1.96
N ALA A 457 -11.01 17.50 -2.84
CA ALA A 457 -10.64 17.26 -4.24
C ALA A 457 -9.37 16.42 -4.40
N ALA A 458 -8.52 16.35 -3.37
CA ALA A 458 -7.33 15.51 -3.35
C ALA A 458 -7.62 14.03 -3.01
N ALA A 459 -8.87 13.58 -2.91
CA ALA A 459 -9.17 12.17 -2.60
C ALA A 459 -8.76 11.22 -3.74
N ASP A 460 -8.06 10.13 -3.42
CA ASP A 460 -7.59 9.13 -4.39
C ASP A 460 -7.58 7.72 -3.77
N ARG A 461 -6.85 6.77 -4.37
CA ARG A 461 -6.69 5.39 -3.86
C ARG A 461 -5.71 5.29 -2.69
N ILE A 462 -4.83 6.28 -2.52
CA ILE A 462 -3.84 6.37 -1.45
C ILE A 462 -4.54 6.82 -0.18
N GLY A 463 -5.40 7.84 -0.27
CA GLY A 463 -6.20 8.27 0.86
C GLY A 463 -7.27 9.31 0.54
N VAL A 464 -8.30 9.32 1.39
CA VAL A 464 -9.38 10.31 1.39
C VAL A 464 -9.05 11.37 2.43
N ARG A 465 -8.77 12.59 1.95
CA ARG A 465 -8.47 13.75 2.81
C ARG A 465 -9.78 14.43 3.17
N LEU A 466 -9.96 14.72 4.46
CA LEU A 466 -11.19 15.28 5.00
C LEU A 466 -10.99 16.74 5.42
N GLU A 467 -11.81 17.63 4.88
CA GLU A 467 -11.85 19.04 5.21
C GLU A 467 -12.95 19.31 6.25
N GLY A 468 -12.63 20.14 7.25
CA GLY A 468 -13.49 20.41 8.39
C GLY A 468 -12.73 21.15 9.50
N PRO A 469 -13.24 21.14 10.74
CA PRO A 469 -12.54 21.74 11.86
C PRO A 469 -11.20 21.03 12.11
N SER A 470 -10.15 21.81 12.36
CA SER A 470 -8.83 21.25 12.73
C SER A 470 -8.91 20.54 14.08
N LEU A 471 -8.45 19.29 14.12
CA LEU A 471 -8.40 18.49 15.33
C LEU A 471 -7.15 18.80 16.14
N GLU A 472 -7.34 19.33 17.34
CA GLU A 472 -6.26 19.62 18.27
C GLU A 472 -5.63 18.35 18.84
N ARG A 473 -4.30 18.24 18.67
CA ARG A 473 -3.50 17.18 19.27
C ARG A 473 -3.14 17.54 20.72
N SER A 474 -3.29 16.59 21.63
CA SER A 474 -2.83 16.71 23.02
C SER A 474 -1.32 16.52 23.17
N ARG A 475 -0.67 15.94 22.15
CA ARG A 475 0.78 15.72 22.07
C ARG A 475 1.33 16.23 20.73
N SER A 476 2.36 17.06 20.80
CA SER A 476 3.05 17.62 19.63
C SER A 476 4.28 16.81 19.20
N ASP A 477 4.66 15.78 19.96
CA ASP A 477 5.83 14.94 19.67
C ASP A 477 5.72 14.28 18.30
N GLU A 478 6.87 13.91 17.71
CA GLU A 478 6.90 13.03 16.55
C GLU A 478 6.64 11.59 17.00
N LEU A 479 5.73 10.90 16.31
CA LEU A 479 5.49 9.49 16.55
C LEU A 479 6.52 8.69 15.74
N ALA A 480 7.27 7.82 16.41
CA ALA A 480 8.13 6.86 15.75
C ALA A 480 7.28 6.05 14.74
N SER A 481 7.82 5.77 13.55
CA SER A 481 7.00 5.14 12.49
C SER A 481 6.45 3.79 12.94
N GLU A 482 5.18 3.55 12.63
CA GLU A 482 4.43 2.35 13.02
C GLU A 482 3.76 1.71 11.80
N GLY A 483 3.46 0.42 11.87
CA GLY A 483 2.71 -0.27 10.82
C GLY A 483 1.31 0.32 10.61
N MET A 484 0.88 0.42 9.35
CA MET A 484 -0.41 0.96 8.94
C MET A 484 -1.28 -0.07 8.24
N VAL A 485 -2.59 0.18 8.23
CA VAL A 485 -3.59 -0.64 7.55
C VAL A 485 -4.50 0.25 6.69
N PRO A 486 -5.06 -0.27 5.59
CA PRO A 486 -6.15 0.42 4.90
C PRO A 486 -7.28 0.77 5.89
N GLY A 487 -7.79 1.99 5.78
CA GLY A 487 -8.78 2.57 6.68
C GLY A 487 -8.20 3.35 7.85
N ALA A 488 -6.88 3.30 8.08
CA ALA A 488 -6.25 4.10 9.13
C ALA A 488 -6.57 5.59 8.97
N ILE A 489 -7.16 6.18 10.01
CA ILE A 489 -7.47 7.61 10.12
C ILE A 489 -6.29 8.27 10.81
N GLN A 490 -5.46 8.93 10.01
CA GLN A 490 -4.27 9.62 10.50
C GLN A 490 -4.55 11.12 10.67
N VAL A 491 -4.06 11.70 11.77
CA VAL A 491 -4.16 13.14 12.04
C VAL A 491 -2.76 13.78 12.06
N PRO A 492 -2.32 14.40 10.95
CA PRO A 492 -1.05 15.13 10.87
C PRO A 492 -1.09 16.42 11.71
N PRO A 493 0.04 17.17 11.83
CA PRO A 493 0.09 18.43 12.57
C PRO A 493 -0.92 19.50 12.13
N SER A 494 -1.42 19.47 10.90
CA SER A 494 -2.48 20.38 10.43
C SER A 494 -3.84 20.15 11.11
N GLY A 495 -4.02 18.99 11.76
CA GLY A 495 -5.27 18.57 12.40
C GLY A 495 -6.35 18.11 11.42
N LEU A 496 -6.06 18.04 10.11
CA LEU A 496 -7.02 17.58 9.10
C LEU A 496 -6.89 16.07 8.87
N PRO A 497 -7.95 15.26 9.12
CA PRO A 497 -7.86 13.81 9.00
C PRO A 497 -7.59 13.33 7.58
N VAL A 498 -6.80 12.26 7.45
CA VAL A 498 -6.63 11.49 6.22
C VAL A 498 -6.99 10.04 6.50
N VAL A 499 -7.94 9.49 5.73
CA VAL A 499 -8.28 8.05 5.77
C VAL A 499 -7.50 7.35 4.68
N PHE A 500 -6.51 6.51 5.02
CA PHE A 500 -5.73 5.81 4.01
C PHE A 500 -6.54 4.72 3.30
N GLY A 501 -6.37 4.63 1.99
CA GLY A 501 -6.98 3.63 1.13
C GLY A 501 -6.11 2.39 0.96
N VAL A 502 -6.44 1.60 -0.07
CA VAL A 502 -5.76 0.33 -0.36
C VAL A 502 -4.34 0.49 -0.91
N ASP A 503 -4.03 1.64 -1.52
CA ASP A 503 -2.69 2.01 -1.98
C ASP A 503 -1.96 2.91 -0.96
N GLY A 504 -2.49 3.00 0.28
CA GLY A 504 -1.87 3.77 1.36
C GLY A 504 -0.49 3.23 1.77
N PRO A 505 0.32 4.03 2.47
CA PRO A 505 1.62 3.60 2.96
C PRO A 505 1.47 2.47 3.97
N VAL A 506 2.49 1.60 4.06
CA VAL A 506 2.52 0.48 5.00
C VAL A 506 3.06 0.86 6.38
N THR A 507 3.74 2.00 6.50
CA THR A 507 4.14 2.60 7.78
C THR A 507 3.92 4.11 7.77
N GLY A 508 3.78 4.72 8.94
CA GLY A 508 3.63 6.17 9.06
C GLY A 508 3.99 6.71 10.45
N GLY A 509 4.34 7.99 10.52
CA GLY A 509 4.82 8.67 11.73
C GLY A 509 3.86 9.72 12.32
N TYR A 510 2.57 9.64 11.99
CA TYR A 510 1.53 10.48 12.61
C TYR A 510 0.48 9.60 13.28
N PRO A 511 -0.18 10.08 14.35
CA PRO A 511 -1.10 9.27 15.14
C PRO A 511 -2.28 8.76 14.32
N VAL A 512 -2.51 7.46 14.39
CA VAL A 512 -3.71 6.80 13.87
C VAL A 512 -4.77 6.81 14.98
N VAL A 513 -5.78 7.65 14.82
CA VAL A 513 -6.81 7.89 15.85
C VAL A 513 -8.02 6.96 15.73
N GLY A 514 -8.08 6.20 14.63
CA GLY A 514 -9.10 5.22 14.36
C GLY A 514 -8.79 4.45 13.08
N VAL A 515 -9.54 3.37 12.83
CA VAL A 515 -9.49 2.61 11.58
C VAL A 515 -10.90 2.42 11.05
N VAL A 516 -11.16 2.95 9.85
CA VAL A 516 -12.41 2.75 9.13
C VAL A 516 -12.59 1.26 8.83
N THR A 517 -13.78 0.75 9.08
CA THR A 517 -14.13 -0.66 8.81
C THR A 517 -14.15 -0.95 7.31
N ALA A 518 -14.11 -2.23 6.91
CA ALA A 518 -14.21 -2.62 5.49
C ALA A 518 -15.46 -2.02 4.80
N ALA A 519 -16.61 -2.04 5.47
CA ALA A 519 -17.84 -1.42 4.97
C ALA A 519 -17.71 0.11 4.82
N GLY A 520 -17.05 0.77 5.77
CA GLY A 520 -16.77 2.20 5.68
C GLY A 520 -15.79 2.56 4.56
N LEU A 521 -14.80 1.69 4.29
CA LEU A 521 -13.88 1.86 3.16
C LEU A 521 -14.61 1.72 1.83
N GLY A 522 -15.54 0.76 1.69
CA GLY A 522 -16.39 0.65 0.50
C GLY A 522 -17.22 1.91 0.26
N ARG A 523 -17.81 2.48 1.32
CA ARG A 523 -18.52 3.77 1.27
C ARG A 523 -17.61 4.92 0.81
N LEU A 524 -16.44 5.05 1.42
CA LEU A 524 -15.46 6.08 1.04
C LEU A 524 -14.89 5.89 -0.37
N ALA A 525 -14.81 4.65 -0.86
CA ALA A 525 -14.41 4.35 -2.23
C ALA A 525 -15.46 4.81 -3.27
N GLN A 526 -16.70 5.06 -2.85
CA GLN A 526 -17.75 5.65 -3.69
C GLN A 526 -17.93 7.16 -3.49
N ALA A 527 -17.37 7.73 -2.42
CA ALA A 527 -17.49 9.16 -2.14
C ALA A 527 -16.70 10.02 -3.15
N ARG A 528 -17.26 11.17 -3.50
CA ARG A 528 -16.70 12.15 -4.43
C ARG A 528 -16.21 13.41 -3.71
N PRO A 529 -15.29 14.18 -4.32
CA PRO A 529 -15.00 15.53 -3.86
C PRO A 529 -16.29 16.35 -3.62
N GLY A 530 -16.38 16.97 -2.45
CA GLY A 530 -17.55 17.74 -2.01
C GLY A 530 -18.58 16.93 -1.22
N ASP A 531 -18.56 15.59 -1.29
CA ASP A 531 -19.49 14.77 -0.51
C ASP A 531 -19.28 14.99 0.99
N ARG A 532 -20.38 14.97 1.73
CA ARG A 532 -20.39 15.11 3.19
C ARG A 532 -20.33 13.75 3.85
N VAL A 533 -19.40 13.57 4.77
CA VAL A 533 -19.23 12.31 5.52
C VAL A 533 -19.25 12.55 7.03
N ARG A 534 -19.69 11.56 7.78
CA ARG A 534 -19.62 11.56 9.24
C ARG A 534 -18.98 10.27 9.73
N LEU A 535 -17.92 10.40 10.52
CA LEU A 535 -17.20 9.26 11.07
C LEU A 535 -17.96 8.72 12.28
N ARG A 536 -18.41 7.47 12.21
CA ARG A 536 -19.21 6.83 13.27
C ARG A 536 -18.39 5.83 14.06
N PRO A 537 -18.09 6.08 15.34
CA PRO A 537 -17.36 5.12 16.14
C PRO A 537 -18.19 3.85 16.35
N VAL A 538 -17.57 2.69 16.16
CA VAL A 538 -18.14 1.37 16.44
C VAL A 538 -17.22 0.59 17.37
N ALA A 539 -17.77 -0.36 18.13
CA ALA A 539 -16.97 -1.23 18.97
C ALA A 539 -16.10 -2.17 18.12
N SER A 540 -14.88 -2.44 18.59
CA SER A 540 -13.95 -3.41 17.97
C SER A 540 -14.53 -4.84 17.95
N SER A 541 -15.38 -5.17 18.93
CA SER A 541 -16.04 -6.46 19.11
C SER A 541 -17.39 -6.61 18.40
N ALA A 542 -17.93 -5.57 17.75
CA ALA A 542 -19.23 -5.69 17.07
C ALA A 542 -19.11 -6.62 15.86
N HIS A 543 -19.73 -7.80 16.00
CA HIS A 543 -19.79 -8.90 15.04
C HIS A 543 -20.43 -8.53 13.72
#